data_AF-A0A3R9FQ93-F1
#
_entry.id   AF-A0A3R9FQ93-F1
#
_cell.length_a   1.000
_cell.length_b   1.000
_cell.length_c   1.000
_cell.angle_alpha   90.00
_cell.angle_beta   90.00
_cell.angle_gamma   90.00
#
_symmetry.space_group_name_H-M   'P 1'
#
loop_
_entity.id
_entity.type
_entity.pdbx_description
1 polymer ?
#
loop_
_entity_poly.entity_id
_entity_poly.type
_entity_poly.pdbx_seq_one_letter_code
_entity_poly.pdbx_strand_id
1 'polypeptide(L)'
;WQIGWMAAAVNFSDIAAMGGQPLGLLAAVGYPPNMSLEDSGEIARGMRDCAEFCETSVIGGDVDSHEELTITGTALGRVSKEELLTRKGAKPGDLVCVTGTLGAAGAALKAYLKNMDIDSDFMKPLLEPVPRIAEGRMLAKSGAVTSAMDTSDGLALSLYDLASVNEVGFVLREELLPVDML
;
A
#
# COMPACT_ATOMS: atom_id res chain seq x y z
N TRP A 1 -10.21 2.49 14.12
CA TRP A 1 -8.91 1.82 13.96
C TRP A 1 -8.50 1.66 12.49
N GLN A 2 -9.25 0.90 11.68
CA GLN A 2 -8.87 0.54 10.30
C GLN A 2 -8.56 1.75 9.39
N ILE A 3 -9.26 2.88 9.55
CA ILE A 3 -8.96 4.12 8.84
C ILE A 3 -7.50 4.56 9.07
N GLY A 4 -7.04 4.52 10.32
CA GLY A 4 -5.67 4.88 10.67
C GLY A 4 -4.65 3.88 10.14
N TRP A 5 -4.96 2.58 10.24
CA TRP A 5 -4.12 1.53 9.67
C TRP A 5 -3.95 1.74 8.17
N MET A 6 -5.05 1.87 7.43
CA MET A 6 -5.04 2.09 5.98
C MET A 6 -4.23 3.33 5.61
N ALA A 7 -4.45 4.47 6.29
CA ALA A 7 -3.75 5.72 6.00
C ALA A 7 -2.22 5.60 6.12
N ALA A 8 -1.74 4.86 7.13
CA ALA A 8 -0.32 4.57 7.28
C ALA A 8 0.16 3.52 6.26
N ALA A 9 -0.60 2.45 6.07
CA ALA A 9 -0.23 1.32 5.23
C ALA A 9 -0.03 1.71 3.76
N VAL A 10 -0.90 2.55 3.20
CA VAL A 10 -0.76 3.00 1.81
C VAL A 10 0.54 3.79 1.60
N ASN A 11 0.93 4.63 2.57
CA ASN A 11 2.18 5.38 2.53
C ASN A 11 3.42 4.46 2.64
N PHE A 12 3.37 3.45 3.51
CA PHE A 12 4.47 2.50 3.66
C PHE A 12 4.58 1.51 2.50
N SER A 13 3.48 1.25 1.78
CA SER A 13 3.48 0.45 0.56
C SER A 13 4.38 1.07 -0.52
N ASP A 14 4.33 2.39 -0.69
CA ASP A 14 5.23 3.10 -1.62
C ASP A 14 6.71 2.92 -1.24
N ILE A 15 7.03 3.01 0.05
CA ILE A 15 8.40 2.78 0.55
C ILE A 15 8.82 1.32 0.26
N ALA A 16 7.93 0.36 0.45
CA ALA A 16 8.16 -1.06 0.16
C ALA A 16 8.52 -1.27 -1.32
N ALA A 17 7.74 -0.68 -2.22
CA ALA A 17 7.91 -0.83 -3.67
C ALA A 17 9.26 -0.31 -4.19
N MET A 18 9.86 0.65 -3.47
CA MET A 18 11.18 1.22 -3.79
C MET A 18 12.33 0.46 -3.12
N GLY A 19 12.05 -0.64 -2.40
CA GLY A 19 13.05 -1.39 -1.65
C GLY A 19 13.49 -0.72 -0.34
N GLY A 20 12.74 0.29 0.11
CA GLY A 20 13.12 1.15 1.22
C GLY A 20 12.83 0.57 2.60
N GLN A 21 13.58 1.07 3.58
CA GLN A 21 13.26 0.94 5.01
C GLN A 21 12.50 2.19 5.48
N PRO A 22 11.29 2.06 6.04
CA PRO A 22 10.59 3.16 6.69
C PRO A 22 11.39 3.75 7.85
N LEU A 23 11.37 5.08 7.95
CA LEU A 23 11.98 5.87 9.02
C LEU A 23 10.92 6.55 9.91
N GLY A 24 9.76 6.88 9.35
CA GLY A 24 8.62 7.33 10.12
C GLY A 24 7.50 7.88 9.24
N LEU A 25 6.34 8.08 9.86
CA LEU A 25 5.18 8.72 9.25
C LEU A 25 4.91 10.08 9.92
N LEU A 26 4.71 11.11 9.11
CA LEU A 26 4.07 12.37 9.53
C LEU A 26 2.60 12.31 9.12
N ALA A 27 1.68 12.67 10.01
CA ALA A 27 0.25 12.64 9.73
C ALA A 27 -0.43 13.98 10.06
N ALA A 28 -0.98 14.65 9.05
CA ALA A 28 -1.87 15.79 9.25
C ALA A 28 -3.32 15.30 9.22
N VAL A 29 -4.09 15.57 10.28
CA VAL A 29 -5.47 15.07 10.42
C VAL A 29 -6.46 16.19 10.72
N GLY A 30 -7.40 16.38 9.80
CA GLY A 30 -8.58 17.21 9.98
C GLY A 30 -9.73 16.39 10.54
N TYR A 31 -10.24 16.72 11.72
CA TYR A 31 -11.36 16.02 12.36
C TYR A 31 -12.68 16.79 12.23
N PRO A 32 -13.80 16.11 11.92
CA PRO A 32 -15.10 16.75 11.93
C PRO A 32 -15.58 17.01 13.37
N PRO A 33 -16.34 18.09 13.61
CA PRO A 33 -16.70 18.53 14.97
C PRO A 33 -17.58 17.54 15.74
N ASN A 34 -18.21 16.59 15.04
CA ASN A 34 -19.05 15.55 15.62
C ASN A 34 -18.30 14.22 15.91
N MET A 35 -17.00 14.13 15.59
CA MET A 35 -16.22 12.93 15.89
C MET A 35 -15.89 12.86 17.39
N SER A 36 -16.04 11.67 17.97
CA SER A 36 -15.70 11.45 19.37
C SER A 36 -14.19 11.41 19.60
N LEU A 37 -13.76 11.67 20.85
CA LEU A 37 -12.37 11.49 21.24
C LEU A 37 -11.94 10.01 21.17
N GLU A 38 -12.88 9.09 21.39
CA GLU A 38 -12.65 7.66 21.26
C GLU A 38 -12.33 7.31 19.80
N ASP A 39 -13.17 7.72 18.84
CA ASP A 39 -12.97 7.45 17.42
C ASP A 39 -11.66 8.05 16.87
N SER A 40 -11.32 9.27 17.28
CA SER A 40 -10.04 9.88 16.89
C SER A 40 -8.84 9.16 17.52
N GLY A 41 -8.95 8.73 18.78
CA GLY A 41 -7.96 7.88 19.44
C GLY A 41 -7.78 6.52 18.74
N GLU A 42 -8.86 5.94 18.24
CA GLU A 42 -8.88 4.71 17.46
C GLU A 42 -8.15 4.86 16.12
N ILE A 43 -8.31 6.00 15.44
CA ILE A 43 -7.57 6.32 14.21
C ILE A 43 -6.08 6.46 14.51
N ALA A 44 -5.70 7.23 15.54
CA ALA A 44 -4.31 7.38 15.94
C ALA A 44 -3.66 6.03 16.32
N ARG A 45 -4.42 5.14 16.99
CA ARG A 45 -3.96 3.77 17.29
C ARG A 45 -3.70 2.97 16.02
N GLY A 46 -4.61 3.00 15.04
CA GLY A 46 -4.40 2.28 13.77
C GLY A 46 -3.13 2.70 13.04
N MET A 47 -2.85 4.01 12.99
CA MET A 47 -1.60 4.52 12.39
C MET A 47 -0.37 4.03 13.13
N ARG A 48 -0.39 4.07 14.48
CA ARG A 48 0.70 3.60 15.32
C ARG A 48 0.96 2.10 15.10
N ASP A 49 -0.09 1.29 15.16
CA ASP A 49 0.04 -0.16 15.07
C ASP A 49 0.60 -0.58 13.68
N CYS A 50 0.18 0.11 12.60
CA CYS A 50 0.77 -0.09 11.27
C CYS A 50 2.24 0.36 11.20
N ALA A 51 2.60 1.48 11.83
CA ALA A 51 3.97 1.95 11.87
C ALA A 51 4.88 0.97 12.64
N GLU A 52 4.41 0.46 13.78
CA GLU A 52 5.11 -0.56 14.57
C GLU A 52 5.27 -1.86 13.77
N PHE A 53 4.23 -2.30 13.04
CA PHE A 53 4.32 -3.44 12.12
C PHE A 53 5.42 -3.25 11.05
N CYS A 54 5.61 -2.02 10.57
CA CYS A 54 6.66 -1.67 9.62
C CYS A 54 8.02 -1.35 10.27
N GLU A 55 8.22 -1.69 11.55
CA GLU A 55 9.44 -1.42 12.32
C GLU A 55 9.82 0.07 12.37
N THR A 56 8.80 0.94 12.45
CA THR A 56 8.95 2.40 12.52
C THR A 56 7.91 3.01 13.46
N SER A 57 7.72 4.33 13.40
CA SER A 57 6.76 5.05 14.24
C SER A 57 6.11 6.23 13.52
N VAL A 58 5.02 6.73 14.10
CA VAL A 58 4.50 8.06 13.77
C VAL A 58 5.41 9.07 14.48
N ILE A 59 6.12 9.89 13.69
CA ILE A 59 7.19 10.77 14.17
C ILE A 59 6.75 12.24 14.30
N GLY A 60 5.51 12.55 13.96
CA GLY A 60 4.95 13.89 14.08
C GLY A 60 3.71 14.07 13.23
N GLY A 61 3.23 15.30 13.15
CA GLY A 61 1.98 15.61 12.49
C GLY A 61 1.39 16.93 12.97
N ASP A 62 0.18 17.20 12.50
CA ASP A 62 -0.65 18.32 12.95
C ASP A 62 -2.12 17.89 12.99
N VAL A 63 -2.92 18.54 13.82
CA VAL A 63 -4.36 18.27 13.93
C VAL A 63 -5.15 19.55 13.86
N ASP A 64 -6.26 19.53 13.12
CA ASP A 64 -7.14 20.69 12.99
C ASP A 64 -8.61 20.27 12.90
N SER A 65 -9.53 21.23 13.07
CA SER A 65 -10.96 21.04 12.83
C SER A 65 -11.25 21.17 11.34
N HIS A 66 -12.00 20.24 10.76
CA HIS A 66 -12.42 20.25 9.34
C HIS A 66 -13.92 19.92 9.23
N GLU A 67 -14.52 20.09 8.04
CA GLU A 67 -15.92 19.69 7.81
C GLU A 67 -16.08 18.17 7.71
N GLU A 68 -15.05 17.48 7.20
CA GLU A 68 -15.00 16.03 7.00
C GLU A 68 -13.67 15.47 7.51
N LEU A 69 -13.63 14.18 7.82
CA LEU A 69 -12.39 13.51 8.19
C LEU A 69 -11.41 13.54 7.02
N THR A 70 -10.30 14.24 7.18
CA THR A 70 -9.24 14.36 6.17
C THR A 70 -7.93 13.90 6.77
N ILE A 71 -7.22 12.99 6.10
CA ILE A 71 -5.94 12.47 6.56
C ILE A 71 -4.93 12.61 5.41
N THR A 72 -3.83 13.31 5.68
CA THR A 72 -2.69 13.39 4.78
C THR A 72 -1.48 12.78 5.47
N GLY A 73 -0.94 11.71 4.89
CA GLY A 73 0.28 11.07 5.35
C GLY A 73 1.51 11.53 4.57
N THR A 74 2.68 11.49 5.20
CA THR A 74 3.97 11.59 4.54
C THR A 74 4.91 10.58 5.18
N ALA A 75 5.17 9.47 4.49
CA ALA A 75 6.17 8.51 4.91
C ALA A 75 7.58 8.93 4.47
N LEU A 76 8.53 8.79 5.38
CA LEU A 76 9.95 8.93 5.11
C LEU A 76 10.59 7.54 5.12
N GLY A 77 11.44 7.27 4.15
CA GLY A 77 12.21 6.04 4.06
C GLY A 77 13.62 6.27 3.57
N ARG A 78 14.45 5.24 3.69
CA ARG A 78 15.82 5.23 3.13
C ARG A 78 16.12 3.94 2.41
N VAL A 79 16.96 4.02 1.40
CA VAL A 79 17.49 2.88 0.65
C VAL A 79 18.88 3.23 0.14
N SER A 80 19.75 2.23 0.00
CA SER A 80 21.04 2.44 -0.67
C SER A 80 20.81 2.66 -2.17
N LYS A 81 21.77 3.28 -2.86
CA LYS A 81 21.58 3.55 -4.31
C LYS A 81 21.57 2.26 -5.12
N GLU A 82 22.30 1.27 -4.64
CA GLU A 82 22.47 -0.04 -5.26
C GLU A 82 21.23 -0.93 -5.10
N GLU A 83 20.43 -0.68 -4.06
CA GLU A 83 19.18 -1.39 -3.76
C GLU A 83 17.92 -0.59 -4.15
N LEU A 84 18.07 0.62 -4.70
CA LEU A 84 16.93 1.45 -5.09
C LEU A 84 16.17 0.79 -6.25
N LEU A 85 14.96 0.33 -5.97
CA LEU A 85 14.05 -0.11 -7.02
C LEU A 85 13.34 1.10 -7.61
N THR A 86 13.18 1.11 -8.94
CA THR A 86 12.44 2.17 -9.62
C THR A 86 11.47 1.57 -10.62
N ARG A 87 10.55 2.38 -11.13
CA ARG A 87 9.65 1.97 -12.22
C ARG A 87 10.39 1.74 -13.55
N LYS A 88 11.66 2.16 -13.67
CA LYS A 88 12.43 2.09 -14.92
C LYS A 88 13.46 0.97 -14.89
N GLY A 89 13.58 0.26 -16.00
CA GLY A 89 14.54 -0.81 -16.24
C GLY A 89 13.92 -2.08 -16.82
N ALA A 90 12.59 -2.15 -16.94
CA ALA A 90 11.91 -3.28 -17.56
C ALA A 90 12.36 -3.46 -19.01
N LYS A 91 12.59 -4.70 -19.42
CA LYS A 91 13.05 -5.05 -20.77
C LYS A 91 12.40 -6.34 -21.27
N PRO A 92 12.35 -6.56 -22.60
CA PRO A 92 11.89 -7.83 -23.14
C PRO A 92 12.68 -9.02 -22.56
N GLY A 93 11.94 -10.04 -22.12
CA GLY A 93 12.49 -11.22 -21.45
C GLY A 93 12.40 -11.20 -19.92
N ASP A 94 12.09 -10.05 -19.32
CA ASP A 94 11.78 -9.98 -17.88
C ASP A 94 10.47 -10.72 -17.56
N LEU A 95 10.38 -11.23 -16.34
CA LEU A 95 9.17 -11.82 -15.80
C LEU A 95 8.34 -10.77 -15.05
N VAL A 96 7.02 -10.83 -15.20
CA VAL A 96 6.08 -10.08 -14.36
C VAL A 96 5.78 -10.90 -13.11
N CYS A 97 6.09 -10.35 -11.95
CA CYS A 97 5.87 -10.97 -10.66
C CYS A 97 5.03 -10.04 -9.77
N VAL A 98 4.26 -10.63 -8.85
CA VAL A 98 3.51 -9.91 -7.82
C VAL A 98 3.78 -10.54 -6.46
N THR A 99 3.59 -9.77 -5.39
CA THR A 99 3.60 -10.28 -4.02
C THR A 99 2.16 -10.56 -3.56
N GLY A 100 1.93 -11.72 -2.95
CA GLY A 100 0.59 -12.11 -2.47
C GLY A 100 -0.40 -12.41 -3.60
N THR A 101 -1.68 -12.15 -3.33
CA THR A 101 -2.82 -12.36 -4.22
C THR A 101 -3.37 -11.03 -4.75
N LEU A 102 -4.08 -11.10 -5.87
CA LEU A 102 -4.69 -9.96 -6.55
C LEU A 102 -6.22 -9.98 -6.43
N GLY A 103 -6.83 -8.80 -6.45
CA GLY A 103 -8.27 -8.62 -6.63
C GLY A 103 -9.12 -8.61 -5.35
N ALA A 104 -8.59 -9.10 -4.22
CA ALA A 104 -9.32 -9.20 -2.95
C ALA A 104 -9.92 -7.86 -2.46
N ALA A 105 -9.12 -6.79 -2.44
CA ALA A 105 -9.60 -5.46 -2.03
C ALA A 105 -10.72 -4.92 -2.95
N GLY A 106 -10.60 -5.14 -4.26
CA GLY A 106 -11.62 -4.76 -5.23
C GLY A 106 -12.90 -5.59 -5.10
N ALA A 107 -12.78 -6.88 -4.78
CA ALA A 107 -13.91 -7.76 -4.49
C ALA A 107 -14.66 -7.31 -3.23
N ALA A 108 -13.93 -7.02 -2.15
CA ALA A 108 -14.47 -6.47 -0.90
C ALA A 108 -15.23 -5.17 -1.12
N LEU A 109 -14.64 -4.21 -1.83
CA LEU A 109 -15.30 -2.94 -2.14
C LEU A 109 -16.58 -3.16 -2.96
N LYS A 110 -16.53 -4.04 -3.97
CA LYS A 110 -17.69 -4.35 -4.82
C LYS A 110 -18.82 -5.02 -4.03
N ALA A 111 -18.49 -5.93 -3.11
CA ALA A 111 -19.47 -6.58 -2.26
C ALA A 111 -20.13 -5.58 -1.30
N TYR A 112 -19.32 -4.72 -0.66
CA TYR A 112 -19.80 -3.64 0.20
C TYR A 112 -20.75 -2.68 -0.53
N LEU A 113 -20.38 -2.19 -1.72
CA LEU A 113 -21.22 -1.29 -2.52
C LEU A 113 -22.53 -1.94 -3.01
N LYS A 114 -22.58 -3.27 -3.07
CA LYS A 114 -23.79 -4.04 -3.41
C LYS A 114 -24.65 -4.39 -2.20
N ASN A 115 -24.27 -3.96 -1.00
CA ASN A 115 -24.93 -4.33 0.27
C ASN A 115 -25.04 -5.86 0.43
N MET A 116 -24.00 -6.59 0.02
CA MET A 116 -23.92 -8.02 0.27
C MET A 116 -23.61 -8.26 1.75
N ASP A 117 -24.17 -9.32 2.31
CA ASP A 117 -23.80 -9.80 3.65
C ASP A 117 -22.43 -10.48 3.55
N ILE A 118 -21.41 -9.81 4.07
CA ILE A 118 -20.01 -10.24 4.04
C ILE A 118 -19.46 -10.17 5.46
N ASP A 119 -18.66 -11.16 5.83
CA ASP A 119 -17.99 -11.13 7.11
C ASP A 119 -16.87 -10.08 7.16
N SER A 120 -16.40 -9.79 8.37
CA SER A 120 -15.34 -8.81 8.59
C SER A 120 -14.00 -9.22 7.97
N ASP A 121 -13.75 -10.52 7.83
CA ASP A 121 -12.48 -11.04 7.29
C ASP A 121 -12.41 -10.79 5.77
N PHE A 122 -13.53 -10.87 5.06
CA PHE A 122 -13.65 -10.51 3.65
C PHE A 122 -13.32 -9.04 3.39
N MET A 123 -13.51 -8.16 4.38
CA MET A 123 -13.19 -6.73 4.27
C MET A 123 -11.74 -6.38 4.59
N LYS A 124 -11.00 -7.27 5.29
CA LYS A 124 -9.61 -7.01 5.71
C LYS A 124 -8.68 -6.66 4.54
N PRO A 125 -8.70 -7.32 3.38
CA PRO A 125 -7.82 -6.93 2.27
C PRO A 125 -8.03 -5.49 1.79
N LEU A 126 -9.25 -4.95 1.95
CA LEU A 126 -9.56 -3.56 1.63
C LEU A 126 -9.18 -2.61 2.78
N LEU A 127 -9.53 -2.96 4.02
CA LEU A 127 -9.44 -2.06 5.17
C LEU A 127 -8.12 -2.13 5.94
N GLU A 128 -7.42 -3.24 5.82
CA GLU A 128 -6.19 -3.58 6.55
C GLU A 128 -5.08 -4.02 5.58
N PRO A 129 -4.75 -3.23 4.52
CA PRO A 129 -3.71 -3.61 3.58
C PRO A 129 -2.36 -3.76 4.31
N VAL A 130 -1.57 -4.77 3.93
CA VAL A 130 -0.30 -5.09 4.60
C VAL A 130 0.87 -4.55 3.77
N PRO A 131 1.64 -3.57 4.27
CA PRO A 131 2.82 -3.05 3.57
C PRO A 131 3.91 -4.11 3.47
N ARG A 132 4.40 -4.37 2.25
CA ARG A 132 5.32 -5.48 1.93
C ARG A 132 6.79 -5.12 2.13
N ILE A 133 7.12 -4.51 3.28
CA ILE A 133 8.45 -3.95 3.56
C ILE A 133 9.55 -5.01 3.48
N ALA A 134 9.32 -6.17 4.09
CA ALA A 134 10.29 -7.26 4.10
C ALA A 134 10.54 -7.78 2.68
N GLU A 135 9.47 -8.03 1.92
CA GLU A 135 9.54 -8.51 0.54
C GLU A 135 10.24 -7.48 -0.37
N GLY A 136 9.87 -6.20 -0.28
CA GLY A 136 10.49 -5.12 -1.06
C GLY A 136 11.99 -5.03 -0.83
N ARG A 137 12.43 -5.08 0.45
CA ARG A 137 13.85 -5.07 0.81
C ARG A 137 14.60 -6.34 0.37
N MET A 138 13.96 -7.51 0.43
CA MET A 138 14.54 -8.76 -0.06
C MET A 138 14.73 -8.74 -1.58
N LEU A 139 13.71 -8.28 -2.31
CA LEU A 139 13.75 -8.12 -3.76
C LEU A 139 14.83 -7.15 -4.21
N ALA A 140 14.94 -6.00 -3.53
CA ALA A 140 16.01 -5.03 -3.75
C ALA A 140 17.41 -5.64 -3.59
N LYS A 141 17.64 -6.36 -2.49
CA LYS A 141 18.91 -7.04 -2.20
C LYS A 141 19.28 -8.14 -3.19
N SER A 142 18.32 -8.71 -3.89
CA SER A 142 18.58 -9.80 -4.83
C SER A 142 19.38 -9.35 -6.06
N GLY A 143 19.30 -8.06 -6.42
CA GLY A 143 19.85 -7.54 -7.68
C GLY A 143 19.18 -8.09 -8.95
N ALA A 144 18.10 -8.87 -8.82
CA ALA A 144 17.40 -9.49 -9.95
C ALA A 144 16.25 -8.63 -10.48
N VAL A 145 15.73 -7.70 -9.68
CA VAL A 145 14.60 -6.84 -10.05
C VAL A 145 15.07 -5.73 -10.98
N THR A 146 14.49 -5.70 -12.18
CA THR A 146 14.78 -4.68 -13.19
C THR A 146 13.91 -3.43 -13.05
N SER A 147 12.68 -3.60 -12.56
CA SER A 147 11.76 -2.52 -12.25
C SER A 147 10.72 -2.97 -11.22
N ALA A 148 10.15 -2.05 -10.46
CA ALA A 148 9.12 -2.34 -9.46
C ALA A 148 8.15 -1.18 -9.25
N MET A 149 6.94 -1.51 -8.79
CA MET A 149 5.95 -0.61 -8.20
C MET A 149 4.99 -1.40 -7.32
N ASP A 150 4.26 -0.70 -6.45
CA ASP A 150 3.09 -1.27 -5.77
C ASP A 150 1.87 -1.31 -6.72
N THR A 151 0.79 -1.97 -6.28
CA THR A 151 -0.45 -2.09 -7.05
C THR A 151 -1.62 -1.50 -6.27
N SER A 152 -1.85 -0.20 -6.46
CA SER A 152 -2.95 0.55 -5.84
C SER A 152 -4.22 0.56 -6.71
N ASP A 153 -4.07 0.81 -8.02
CA ASP A 153 -5.18 0.97 -8.98
C ASP A 153 -5.56 -0.33 -9.70
N GLY A 154 -4.86 -1.42 -9.40
CA GLY A 154 -5.05 -2.74 -10.00
C GLY A 154 -4.04 -3.07 -11.09
N LEU A 155 -3.86 -4.38 -11.31
CA LEU A 155 -2.75 -4.92 -12.13
C LEU A 155 -2.65 -4.30 -13.52
N ALA A 156 -3.77 -4.13 -14.22
CA ALA A 156 -3.77 -3.62 -15.58
C ALA A 156 -3.24 -2.18 -15.67
N LEU A 157 -3.66 -1.31 -14.73
CA LEU A 157 -3.20 0.08 -14.69
C LEU A 157 -1.75 0.17 -14.23
N SER A 158 -1.33 -0.62 -13.25
CA SER A 158 0.07 -0.68 -12.82
C SER A 158 1.00 -1.14 -13.97
N LEU A 159 0.59 -2.13 -14.75
CA LEU A 159 1.37 -2.56 -15.92
C LEU A 159 1.37 -1.52 -17.04
N TYR A 160 0.28 -0.78 -17.22
CA TYR A 160 0.25 0.34 -18.16
C TYR A 160 1.25 1.44 -17.75
N ASP A 161 1.29 1.80 -16.47
CA ASP A 161 2.23 2.79 -15.94
C ASP A 161 3.69 2.33 -16.11
N LEU A 162 4.00 1.06 -15.80
CA LEU A 162 5.32 0.49 -16.07
C LEU A 162 5.67 0.50 -17.56
N ALA A 163 4.72 0.15 -18.43
CA ALA A 163 4.93 0.16 -19.88
C ALA A 163 5.26 1.57 -20.38
N SER A 164 4.55 2.59 -19.87
CA SER A 164 4.69 3.98 -20.31
C SER A 164 6.08 4.58 -20.07
N VAL A 165 6.81 4.09 -19.06
CA VAL A 165 8.16 4.58 -18.70
C VAL A 165 9.29 3.69 -19.23
N ASN A 166 8.98 2.54 -19.83
CA ASN A 166 9.97 1.55 -20.30
C ASN A 166 9.90 1.22 -21.79
N GLU A 167 8.90 1.71 -22.55
CA GLU A 167 8.71 1.37 -23.97
C GLU A 167 8.62 -0.15 -24.21
N VAL A 168 7.97 -0.87 -23.29
CA VAL A 168 7.74 -2.34 -23.37
C VAL A 168 6.26 -2.67 -23.28
N GLY A 169 5.90 -3.91 -23.59
CA GLY A 169 4.58 -4.48 -23.32
C GLY A 169 4.67 -5.72 -22.43
N PHE A 170 3.55 -6.10 -21.82
CA PHE A 170 3.46 -7.25 -20.93
C PHE A 170 2.47 -8.28 -21.47
N VAL A 171 2.83 -9.56 -21.38
CA VAL A 171 1.94 -10.68 -21.69
C VAL A 171 1.67 -11.43 -20.40
N LEU A 172 0.39 -11.47 -20.01
CA LEU A 172 -0.08 -12.22 -18.86
C LEU A 172 -0.74 -13.51 -19.30
N ARG A 173 -0.58 -14.55 -18.49
CA ARG A 173 -1.31 -15.82 -18.62
C ARG A 173 -2.26 -15.92 -17.46
N GLU A 174 -3.56 -16.04 -17.76
CA GLU A 174 -4.62 -16.04 -16.76
C GLU A 174 -4.40 -17.16 -15.72
N GLU A 175 -3.97 -18.33 -16.17
CA GLU A 175 -3.69 -19.49 -15.32
C GLU A 175 -2.53 -19.29 -14.33
N LEU A 176 -1.73 -18.23 -14.50
CA LEU A 176 -0.63 -17.87 -13.60
C LEU A 176 -0.97 -16.70 -12.68
N LEU A 177 -2.14 -16.08 -12.83
CA LEU A 177 -2.54 -14.97 -11.96
C LEU A 177 -2.91 -15.50 -10.57
N PRO A 178 -2.22 -15.04 -9.50
CA PRO A 178 -2.57 -15.44 -8.14
C PRO A 178 -3.81 -14.64 -7.70
N VAL A 179 -5.00 -15.11 -8.08
CA VAL A 179 -6.26 -14.54 -7.64
C VAL A 179 -6.66 -15.21 -6.33
N ASP A 180 -7.05 -14.40 -5.34
CA ASP A 180 -7.58 -14.94 -4.09
C ASP A 180 -8.95 -15.58 -4.34
N MET A 181 -9.08 -16.86 -3.98
CA MET A 181 -10.35 -17.61 -4.08
C MET A 181 -11.13 -17.43 -2.78
N LEU A 182 -11.33 -16.17 -2.36
CA LEU A 182 -12.13 -15.81 -1.18
C LEU A 182 -13.50 -16.52 -1.21
#